data_AF-A0A4S1FRR5-F1
#
_entry.id   AF-A0A4S1FRR5-F1
#
_cell.length_a   1.000
_cell.length_b   1.000
_cell.length_c   1.000
_cell.angle_alpha   90.00
_cell.angle_beta   90.00
_cell.angle_gamma   90.00
#
_symmetry.space_group_name_H-M   'P 1'
#
loop_
_entity.id
_entity.type
_entity.pdbx_description
1 polymer ?
#
loop_
_entity_poly.entity_id
_entity_poly.type
_entity_poly.pdbx_seq_one_letter_code
_entity_poly.pdbx_strand_id
1 'polypeptide(L)'
;MNPAYAENVKIALVVKSLGNGFFDAANKGAEEAAKELGDVEVIYTGPTKATAEAQIEAINSLIAQKVNAIAVSANDADALVPVLKKAMERGITVISW
;
A
#
# COMPACT_ATOMS: atom_id res chain seq x y z
N MET A 1 5.13 -28.23 -8.84
CA MET A 1 5.91 -27.08 -9.35
C MET A 1 4.91 -26.11 -9.94
N ASN A 2 4.67 -24.97 -9.28
CA ASN A 2 3.65 -24.00 -9.66
C ASN A 2 4.31 -22.86 -10.46
N PRO A 3 4.10 -22.74 -11.78
CA PRO A 3 4.79 -21.76 -12.60
C PRO A 3 3.97 -20.46 -12.63
N ALA A 4 4.27 -19.49 -11.75
CA ALA A 4 3.73 -18.12 -11.88
C ALA A 4 4.44 -17.01 -11.06
N TYR A 5 5.27 -17.30 -10.06
CA TYR A 5 5.91 -16.25 -9.24
C TYR A 5 7.27 -15.80 -9.82
N ALA A 6 7.28 -15.34 -11.07
CA ALA A 6 8.50 -14.88 -11.73
C ALA A 6 8.69 -13.34 -11.71
N GLU A 7 7.89 -12.60 -10.94
CA GLU A 7 8.12 -11.16 -10.70
C GLU A 7 7.93 -10.85 -9.21
N ASN A 8 8.92 -10.19 -8.58
CA ASN A 8 8.83 -9.70 -7.20
C ASN A 8 7.52 -8.90 -7.02
N VAL A 9 6.61 -9.40 -6.18
CA VAL A 9 5.30 -8.78 -5.93
C VAL A 9 5.49 -7.56 -5.02
N LYS A 10 5.12 -6.37 -5.50
CA LYS A 10 5.20 -5.11 -4.76
C LYS A 10 3.87 -4.79 -4.10
N ILE A 11 3.85 -4.75 -2.77
CA ILE A 11 2.68 -4.40 -1.98
C ILE A 11 2.96 -3.10 -1.23
N ALA A 12 2.17 -2.08 -1.50
CA ALA A 12 2.26 -0.81 -0.79
C ALA A 12 1.39 -0.81 0.46
N LEU A 13 2.01 -0.60 1.61
CA LEU A 13 1.36 -0.40 2.90
C LEU A 13 1.22 1.10 3.14
N VAL A 14 0.05 1.66 2.81
CA VAL A 14 -0.25 3.10 2.92
C VAL A 14 -0.90 3.39 4.27
N VAL A 15 -0.19 4.09 5.14
CA VAL A 15 -0.66 4.39 6.51
C VAL A 15 -1.22 5.79 6.66
N LYS A 16 -1.92 6.04 7.77
CA LYS A 16 -2.48 7.36 8.08
C LYS A 16 -1.40 8.42 8.28
N SER A 17 -0.33 8.05 8.98
CA SER A 17 0.80 8.94 9.26
C SER A 17 2.07 8.15 9.57
N LEU A 18 3.20 8.52 8.96
CA LEU A 18 4.52 8.01 9.35
C LEU A 18 4.95 8.53 10.73
N GLY A 19 5.82 7.79 11.41
CA GLY A 19 6.32 8.14 12.75
C GLY A 19 5.33 7.82 13.88
N ASN A 20 4.29 7.05 13.58
CA ASN A 20 3.32 6.56 14.56
C ASN A 20 3.62 5.08 14.85
N GLY A 21 3.93 4.78 16.13
CA GLY A 21 4.35 3.45 16.56
C GLY A 21 3.37 2.32 16.27
N PHE A 22 2.07 2.60 16.13
CA PHE A 22 1.09 1.61 15.68
C PHE A 22 1.37 1.15 14.25
N PHE A 23 1.62 2.10 13.35
CA PHE A 23 1.90 1.83 11.94
C PHE A 23 3.30 1.26 11.73
N ASP A 24 4.26 1.65 12.57
CA ASP A 24 5.59 1.04 12.56
C ASP A 24 5.53 -0.43 13.00
N ALA A 25 4.68 -0.77 13.97
CA ALA A 25 4.42 -2.17 14.34
C ALA A 25 3.72 -2.95 13.22
N ALA A 26 2.73 -2.34 12.56
CA ALA A 26 2.08 -2.95 11.40
C ALA A 26 3.06 -3.20 10.24
N ASN A 27 3.98 -2.27 9.98
CA ASN A 27 5.03 -2.45 8.98
C ASN A 27 5.94 -3.64 9.32
N LYS A 28 6.35 -3.79 10.59
CA LYS A 28 7.14 -4.96 11.02
C LYS A 28 6.42 -6.27 10.73
N GLY A 29 5.13 -6.36 11.04
CA GLY A 29 4.33 -7.55 10.72
C GLY A 29 4.21 -7.81 9.22
N ALA A 30 4.07 -6.75 8.41
CA ALA A 30 4.05 -6.86 6.95
C ALA A 30 5.41 -7.36 6.39
N GLU A 31 6.52 -6.85 6.92
CA GLU A 31 7.87 -7.29 6.55
C GLU A 31 8.15 -8.74 6.97
N GLU A 32 7.67 -9.17 8.14
CA GLU A 32 7.74 -10.56 8.59
C GLU A 32 6.98 -11.49 7.65
N ALA A 33 5.72 -11.16 7.33
CA ALA A 33 4.92 -11.93 6.37
C ALA A 33 5.55 -11.96 4.97
N ALA A 34 6.14 -10.84 4.51
CA ALA A 34 6.82 -10.78 3.22
C ALA A 34 8.03 -11.72 3.17
N LYS A 35 8.80 -11.83 4.26
CA LYS A 35 9.92 -12.78 4.36
C LYS A 35 9.45 -14.24 4.32
N GLU A 36 8.32 -14.54 4.96
CA GLU A 36 7.73 -15.89 4.92
C GLU A 36 7.26 -16.27 3.51
N LEU A 37 6.77 -15.30 2.74
CA LEU A 37 6.29 -15.49 1.37
C LEU A 37 7.42 -15.49 0.31
N GLY A 38 8.59 -14.92 0.63
CA GLY A 38 9.81 -14.98 -0.18
C GLY A 38 9.87 -14.02 -1.38
N ASP A 39 8.76 -13.85 -2.10
CA ASP A 39 8.70 -13.08 -3.36
C ASP A 39 7.93 -11.75 -3.22
N VAL A 40 7.88 -11.18 -2.02
CA VAL A 40 7.11 -9.97 -1.70
C VAL A 40 8.02 -8.82 -1.25
N GLU A 41 7.91 -7.67 -1.90
CA GLU A 41 8.49 -6.40 -1.49
C GLU A 41 7.39 -5.52 -0.87
N VAL A 42 7.59 -5.09 0.39
CA VAL A 42 6.67 -4.17 1.07
C VAL A 42 7.17 -2.74 0.90
N ILE A 43 6.32 -1.88 0.34
CA ILE A 43 6.55 -0.43 0.26
C ILE A 43 5.78 0.22 1.40
N TYR A 44 6.46 0.52 2.51
CA TYR A 44 5.86 1.27 3.61
C TYR A 44 5.86 2.77 3.31
N THR A 45 4.67 3.36 3.22
CA THR A 45 4.54 4.78 2.89
C THR A 45 3.29 5.40 3.49
N GLY A 46 3.24 6.72 3.51
CA GLY A 46 2.16 7.49 4.09
C GLY A 46 2.61 8.93 4.29
N PRO A 47 1.70 9.85 4.59
CA PRO A 47 2.07 11.23 4.83
C PRO A 47 2.70 11.39 6.22
N THR A 48 3.47 12.44 6.46
CA THR A 48 3.93 12.78 7.82
C THR A 48 2.83 13.46 8.64
N LYS A 49 1.89 14.14 7.97
CA LYS A 49 0.66 14.71 8.55
C LYS A 49 -0.54 13.96 8.01
N ALA A 50 -1.47 13.55 8.89
CA ALA A 50 -2.62 12.74 8.52
C ALA A 50 -3.67 13.56 7.73
N THR A 51 -3.46 13.75 6.43
CA THR A 51 -4.42 14.39 5.51
C THR A 51 -4.78 13.47 4.36
N ALA A 52 -5.97 13.69 3.78
CA ALA A 52 -6.44 12.92 2.64
C ALA A 52 -5.66 13.27 1.37
N GLU A 53 -5.36 14.55 1.16
CA GLU A 53 -4.66 15.05 -0.02
C GLU A 53 -3.28 14.41 -0.16
N ALA A 54 -2.52 14.35 0.93
CA ALA A 54 -1.20 13.75 0.93
C ALA A 54 -1.24 12.23 0.71
N GLN A 55 -2.28 11.53 1.20
CA GLN A 55 -2.50 10.12 0.85
C GLN A 55 -2.86 9.95 -0.62
N ILE A 56 -3.67 10.84 -1.20
CA ILE A 56 -4.03 10.81 -2.63
C ILE A 56 -2.78 10.98 -3.51
N GLU A 57 -1.86 11.87 -3.13
CA GLU A 57 -0.58 12.04 -3.83
C GLU A 57 0.28 10.77 -3.75
N ALA A 58 0.41 10.18 -2.56
CA ALA A 58 1.13 8.92 -2.37
C ALA A 58 0.53 7.78 -3.22
N ILE A 59 -0.80 7.63 -3.23
CA ILE A 59 -1.49 6.61 -4.02
C ILE A 59 -1.27 6.85 -5.53
N ASN A 60 -1.30 8.09 -6.02
CA ASN A 60 -1.00 8.36 -7.43
C ASN A 60 0.43 7.96 -7.81
N SER A 61 1.41 8.18 -6.91
CA SER A 61 2.79 7.71 -7.11
C SER A 61 2.85 6.18 -7.18
N LEU A 62 2.13 5.47 -6.31
CA LEU A 62 2.07 4.01 -6.30
C LEU A 62 1.41 3.44 -7.57
N ILE A 63 0.36 4.10 -8.07
CA ILE A 63 -0.24 3.77 -9.37
C ILE A 63 0.79 3.93 -10.50
N ALA A 64 1.55 5.03 -10.50
CA ALA A 64 2.59 5.27 -11.51
C ALA A 64 3.73 4.23 -11.45
N GLN A 65 4.08 3.78 -10.24
CA GLN A 65 5.05 2.71 -10.00
C GLN A 65 4.53 1.31 -10.36
N LYS A 66 3.24 1.18 -10.70
CA LYS A 66 2.59 -0.09 -11.06
C LYS A 66 2.77 -1.18 -9.98
N VAL A 67 2.58 -0.81 -8.72
CA VAL A 67 2.56 -1.79 -7.63
C VAL A 67 1.46 -2.83 -7.85
N ASN A 68 1.64 -4.04 -7.34
CA ASN A 68 0.66 -5.11 -7.50
C ASN A 68 -0.54 -4.93 -6.56
N ALA A 69 -0.31 -4.38 -5.36
CA ALA A 69 -1.36 -4.13 -4.39
C ALA A 69 -1.13 -2.86 -3.56
N ILE A 70 -2.23 -2.26 -3.08
CA ILE A 70 -2.27 -1.16 -2.12
C ILE A 70 -3.14 -1.59 -0.94
N ALA A 71 -2.53 -1.71 0.23
CA ALA A 71 -3.22 -1.86 1.51
C ALA A 71 -3.25 -0.49 2.21
N VAL A 72 -4.42 0.13 2.31
CA VAL A 72 -4.55 1.52 2.79
C VAL A 72 -5.32 1.64 4.10
N SER A 73 -4.75 2.37 5.06
CA SER A 73 -5.48 2.90 6.22
C SER A 73 -5.87 4.34 5.94
N ALA A 74 -7.13 4.56 5.57
CA ALA A 74 -7.59 5.83 5.01
C ALA A 74 -7.69 6.95 6.08
N ASN A 75 -7.23 8.15 5.72
CA ASN A 75 -7.40 9.37 6.51
C ASN A 75 -8.79 9.98 6.36
N ASP A 76 -9.49 9.66 5.28
CA ASP A 76 -10.85 10.09 5.01
C ASP A 76 -11.63 8.97 4.29
N ALA A 77 -12.91 8.81 4.64
CA ALA A 77 -13.73 7.71 4.16
C ALA A 77 -14.11 7.83 2.67
N ASP A 78 -14.25 9.05 2.16
CA ASP A 78 -14.81 9.32 0.84
C ASP A 78 -13.76 9.90 -0.12
N ALA A 79 -12.88 10.76 0.37
CA ALA A 79 -11.95 11.53 -0.47
C ALA A 79 -10.97 10.63 -1.25
N LEU A 80 -10.63 9.44 -0.73
CA LEU A 80 -9.73 8.51 -1.39
C LEU A 80 -10.43 7.61 -2.43
N VAL A 81 -11.76 7.53 -2.40
CA VAL A 81 -12.52 6.63 -3.28
C VAL A 81 -12.18 6.82 -4.76
N PRO A 82 -12.08 8.04 -5.31
CA PRO A 82 -11.74 8.22 -6.73
C PRO A 82 -10.36 7.70 -7.10
N VAL A 83 -9.33 7.97 -6.28
CA VAL A 83 -7.95 7.54 -6.58
C VAL A 83 -7.77 6.03 -6.39
N LEU A 84 -8.47 5.43 -5.41
CA LEU A 84 -8.47 3.98 -5.20
C LEU A 84 -9.20 3.24 -6.32
N LYS A 85 -10.33 3.78 -6.82
CA LYS A 85 -10.98 3.25 -8.03
C LYS A 85 -10.05 3.30 -9.25
N LYS A 86 -9.34 4.41 -9.45
CA LYS A 86 -8.32 4.54 -10.50
C LYS A 86 -7.20 3.48 -10.35
N ALA A 87 -6.77 3.15 -9.13
CA ALA A 87 -5.81 2.08 -8.90
C ALA A 87 -6.37 0.71 -9.32
N MET A 88 -7.61 0.39 -8.90
CA MET A 88 -8.28 -0.86 -9.26
C MET A 88 -8.47 -0.99 -10.79
N GLU A 89 -8.86 0.09 -11.47
CA GLU A 89 -8.97 0.15 -12.94
C GLU A 89 -7.63 -0.11 -13.66
N ARG A 90 -6.49 0.10 -12.98
CA ARG A 90 -5.14 -0.18 -13.48
C ARG A 90 -4.66 -1.59 -13.13
N GLY A 91 -5.53 -2.43 -12.57
CA GLY A 91 -5.21 -3.82 -12.19
C GLY A 91 -4.52 -3.96 -10.82
N ILE A 92 -4.48 -2.88 -10.02
CA ILE A 92 -3.89 -2.90 -8.68
C ILE A 92 -4.92 -3.41 -7.69
N THR A 93 -4.57 -4.43 -6.92
CA THR A 93 -5.45 -4.93 -5.84
C THR A 93 -5.51 -3.91 -4.71
N VAL A 94 -6.71 -3.54 -4.26
CA VAL A 94 -6.89 -2.57 -3.17
C VAL A 94 -7.59 -3.22 -1.98
N ILE A 95 -7.04 -3.02 -0.79
CA ILE A 95 -7.61 -3.48 0.49
C ILE A 95 -7.54 -2.32 1.50
N SER A 96 -8.56 -2.16 2.34
CA SER A 96 -8.56 -1.22 3.47
C SER A 96 -8.25 -1.91 4.79
N TRP A 97 -7.52 -1.25 5.70
CA TRP A 97 -7.16 -1.79 7.02
C TRP A 97 -7.02 -0.74 8.14
#